data_AF-T0ZA25-F1
#
_entry.id   AF-T0ZA25-F1
#
_cell.length_a   1.000
_cell.length_b   1.000
_cell.length_c   1.000
_cell.angle_alpha   90.00
_cell.angle_beta   90.00
_cell.angle_gamma   90.00
#
_symmetry.space_group_name_H-M   'P 1'
#
loop_
_entity.id
_entity.type
_entity.pdbx_description
1 polymer ?
#
loop_
_entity_poly.entity_id
_entity_poly.type
_entity_poly.pdbx_seq_one_letter_code
_entity_poly.pdbx_strand_id
1 'polypeptide(L)'
;RTIQAVVASLARRARLKRVAVSAHTLRHTFALGYLRDNPGKLVELASLLGHDSLDTTAVYTRPSRDDLAADLERSHLNVDG
;
A
#
# COMPACT_ATOMS: atom_id res chain seq x y z
N ARG A 1 -5.74 -23.53 3.56
CA ARG A 1 -4.45 -23.65 4.30
C ARG A 1 -3.22 -23.84 3.38
N THR A 2 -3.38 -24.34 2.15
CA THR A 2 -2.24 -24.58 1.22
C THR A 2 -1.45 -23.32 0.85
N ILE A 3 -2.12 -22.21 0.51
CA ILE A 3 -1.44 -20.96 0.14
C ILE A 3 -0.59 -20.39 1.27
N GLN A 4 -1.09 -20.42 2.51
CA GLN A 4 -0.34 -19.96 3.68
C GLN A 4 0.97 -20.76 3.86
N ALA A 5 0.91 -22.07 3.67
CA ALA A 5 2.09 -22.93 3.75
C ALA A 5 3.10 -22.65 2.62
N VAL A 6 2.61 -22.41 1.39
CA VAL A 6 3.45 -22.03 0.25
C VAL A 6 4.15 -20.70 0.52
N VAL A 7 3.41 -19.67 0.96
CA VAL A 7 3.97 -18.35 1.30
C VAL A 7 5.01 -18.46 2.42
N ALA A 8 4.73 -19.22 3.48
CA ALA A 8 5.69 -19.44 4.57
C ALA A 8 6.97 -20.17 4.10
N SER A 9 6.82 -21.17 3.23
CA SER A 9 7.95 -21.90 2.65
C SER A 9 8.83 -20.97 1.79
N LEU A 10 8.22 -20.13 0.96
CA LEU A 10 8.92 -19.14 0.14
C LEU A 10 9.63 -18.09 1.00
N ALA A 11 8.96 -17.55 2.02
CA ALA A 11 9.54 -16.58 2.94
C ALA A 11 10.78 -17.14 3.67
N ARG A 12 10.70 -18.41 4.11
CA ARG A 12 11.83 -19.12 4.72
C ARG A 12 12.99 -19.29 3.73
N ARG A 13 12.72 -19.70 2.49
CA ARG A 13 13.73 -19.86 1.43
C ARG A 13 14.42 -18.53 1.10
N ALA A 14 13.65 -17.44 1.08
CA ALA A 14 14.14 -16.08 0.88
C ALA A 14 14.83 -15.47 2.12
N ARG A 15 14.92 -16.21 3.25
CA ARG A 15 15.53 -15.78 4.52
C ARG A 15 14.90 -14.50 5.10
N LEU A 16 13.61 -14.28 4.85
CA LEU A 16 12.84 -13.16 5.41
C LEU A 16 12.49 -13.48 6.88
N LYS A 17 13.40 -13.16 7.80
CA LYS A 17 13.25 -13.46 9.24
C LYS A 17 12.76 -12.29 10.10
N ARG A 18 12.89 -11.05 9.61
CA ARG A 18 12.57 -9.83 10.37
C ARG A 18 11.10 -9.42 10.28
N VAL A 19 10.36 -9.95 9.31
CA VAL A 19 8.97 -9.58 9.03
C VAL A 19 8.14 -10.85 8.86
N ALA A 20 6.98 -10.89 9.49
CA ALA A 20 6.01 -11.95 9.28
C ALA A 20 5.38 -11.81 7.88
N VAL A 21 5.76 -12.68 6.96
CA VAL A 21 5.23 -12.69 5.58
C VAL A 21 3.97 -13.53 5.52
N SER A 22 2.89 -12.91 5.07
CA SER A 22 1.60 -13.55 4.79
C SER A 22 1.06 -13.05 3.45
N ALA A 23 0.03 -13.72 2.91
CA ALA A 23 -0.66 -13.24 1.73
C ALA A 23 -1.21 -11.81 1.91
N HIS A 24 -1.65 -11.48 3.13
CA HIS A 24 -2.14 -10.13 3.45
C HIS A 24 -0.97 -9.11 3.48
N THR A 25 0.16 -9.45 4.09
CA THR A 25 1.37 -8.60 4.08
C THR A 25 1.83 -8.32 2.65
N LEU A 26 1.83 -9.34 1.78
CA LEU A 26 2.19 -9.19 0.37
C LEU A 26 1.21 -8.29 -0.39
N ARG A 27 -0.10 -8.44 -0.16
CA ARG A 27 -1.12 -7.53 -0.73
C ARG A 27 -0.85 -6.09 -0.31
N HIS A 28 -0.55 -5.85 0.97
CA HIS A 28 -0.21 -4.52 1.49
C HIS A 28 1.02 -3.94 0.79
N THR A 29 2.10 -4.70 0.70
CA THR A 29 3.33 -4.26 0.02
C THR A 29 3.08 -3.90 -1.44
N PHE A 30 2.33 -4.75 -2.16
CA PHE A 30 1.97 -4.49 -3.55
C PHE A 30 1.14 -3.20 -3.70
N ALA A 31 0.09 -3.04 -2.89
CA ALA A 31 -0.81 -1.89 -2.98
C ALA A 31 -0.10 -0.55 -2.72
N LEU A 32 0.75 -0.51 -1.69
CA LEU A 32 1.53 0.69 -1.37
C LEU A 32 2.58 1.00 -2.46
N GLY A 33 3.26 -0.03 -2.98
CA GLY A 33 4.21 0.15 -4.08
C GLY A 33 3.54 0.67 -5.34
N TYR A 34 2.40 0.08 -5.72
CA TYR A 34 1.63 0.49 -6.88
C TYR A 34 1.24 1.97 -6.82
N LEU A 35 0.70 2.46 -5.69
CA LEU A 35 0.30 3.87 -5.55
C LEU A 35 1.48 4.85 -5.48
N ARG A 36 2.64 4.41 -4.99
CA ARG A 36 3.88 5.20 -5.04
C ARG A 36 4.33 5.41 -6.48
N ASP A 37 4.29 4.36 -7.29
CA ASP A 37 4.69 4.42 -8.69
C ASP A 37 3.59 5.05 -9.58
N ASN A 38 2.33 5.02 -9.12
CA ASN A 38 1.15 5.50 -9.85
C ASN A 38 0.26 6.38 -8.96
N PRO A 39 0.66 7.64 -8.67
CA PRO A 39 -0.10 8.53 -7.82
C PRO A 39 -1.53 8.76 -8.34
N GLY A 40 -2.51 8.74 -7.44
CA GLY A 40 -3.93 8.99 -7.77
C GLY A 40 -4.69 7.83 -8.44
N LYS A 41 -4.05 6.67 -8.67
CA LYS A 41 -4.63 5.52 -9.38
C LYS A 41 -5.37 4.54 -8.46
N LEU A 42 -6.25 5.05 -7.60
CA LEU A 42 -6.94 4.26 -6.58
C LEU A 42 -7.97 3.28 -7.17
N VAL A 43 -8.68 3.67 -8.22
CA VAL A 43 -9.72 2.86 -8.87
C VAL A 43 -9.09 1.69 -9.63
N GLU A 44 -7.98 1.94 -10.30
CA GLU A 44 -7.20 0.92 -10.98
C GLU A 44 -6.62 -0.08 -9.97
N LEU A 45 -6.10 0.41 -8.83
CA LEU A 45 -5.66 -0.46 -7.74
C LEU A 45 -6.80 -1.35 -7.21
N ALA A 46 -7.99 -0.78 -6.98
CA ALA A 46 -9.15 -1.55 -6.51
C ALA A 46 -9.50 -2.67 -7.49
N SER A 47 -9.45 -2.38 -8.79
CA SER A 47 -9.68 -3.36 -9.86
C SER A 47 -8.62 -4.47 -9.85
N LEU A 48 -7.34 -4.14 -9.68
CA LEU A 48 -6.24 -5.11 -9.59
C LEU A 48 -6.35 -6.01 -8.35
N LEU A 49 -6.85 -5.47 -7.25
CA LEU A 49 -7.04 -6.21 -5.99
C LEU A 49 -8.36 -6.99 -5.94
N GLY A 50 -9.28 -6.74 -6.88
CA GLY A 50 -10.63 -7.31 -6.89
C GLY A 50 -11.48 -6.81 -5.72
N HIS A 51 -11.34 -5.53 -5.35
CA HIS A 51 -12.14 -4.91 -4.31
C HIS A 51 -13.41 -4.27 -4.91
N ASP A 52 -14.58 -4.71 -4.44
CA ASP A 52 -15.86 -4.12 -4.83
C ASP A 52 -16.11 -2.73 -4.22
N SER A 53 -15.33 -2.38 -3.20
CA SER A 53 -15.46 -1.12 -2.45
C SER A 53 -14.17 -0.32 -2.49
N LEU A 54 -14.27 0.94 -2.91
CA LEU A 54 -13.15 1.88 -2.84
C LEU A 54 -12.74 2.18 -1.41
N ASP A 55 -13.66 2.18 -0.44
CA ASP A 55 -13.34 2.35 0.99
C ASP A 55 -12.36 1.29 1.49
N THR A 56 -12.49 0.04 1.01
CA THR A 56 -11.56 -1.04 1.34
C THR A 56 -10.16 -0.77 0.78
N THR A 57 -10.08 -0.11 -0.38
CA THR A 57 -8.81 0.22 -1.04
C THR A 57 -8.20 1.52 -0.50
N ALA A 58 -9.03 2.47 -0.04
CA ALA A 58 -8.61 3.75 0.51
C ALA A 58 -7.72 3.62 1.76
N VAL A 59 -7.69 2.45 2.40
CA VAL A 59 -6.74 2.17 3.49
C VAL A 59 -5.27 2.35 3.06
N TYR A 60 -4.98 2.23 1.76
CA TYR A 60 -3.63 2.37 1.20
C TYR A 60 -3.25 3.81 0.84
N THR A 61 -4.21 4.75 0.87
CA THR A 61 -3.96 6.15 0.53
C THR A 61 -3.82 7.04 1.74
N ARG A 62 -3.83 6.49 2.96
CA ARG A 62 -3.72 7.31 4.18
C ARG A 62 -2.31 7.93 4.26
N PRO A 63 -2.17 9.24 4.05
CA PRO A 63 -0.89 9.90 4.25
C PRO A 63 -0.54 9.87 5.74
N SER A 64 0.75 9.82 6.07
CA SER A 64 1.17 10.14 7.43
C SER A 64 0.90 11.63 7.72
N ARG A 65 0.95 12.02 9.00
CA ARG A 65 0.82 13.45 9.37
C ARG A 65 1.91 14.31 8.72
N ASP A 66 3.11 13.74 8.58
CA ASP A 66 4.26 14.42 7.98
C ASP A 66 4.09 14.56 6.46
N ASP A 67 3.55 13.53 5.80
CA ASP A 67 3.21 13.60 4.36
C ASP A 67 2.16 14.69 4.09
N LEU A 68 1.14 14.78 4.96
CA LEU A 68 0.08 15.78 4.84
C LEU A 68 0.61 17.21 5.05
N ALA A 69 1.51 17.40 6.02
CA ALA A 69 2.17 18.67 6.27
C ALA A 69 3.05 19.10 5.07
N ALA A 70 3.86 18.17 4.54
CA ALA A 70 4.71 18.44 3.39
C ALA A 70 3.91 18.73 2.10
N ASP A 71 2.76 18.06 1.90
CA ASP A 71 1.86 18.35 0.77
C ASP A 71 1.18 19.71 0.91
N LEU A 72 0.81 20.12 2.13
CA LEU A 72 0.29 21.47 2.42
C LEU A 72 1.34 22.55 2.14
N GLU A 73 2.59 22.34 2.58
CA GLU A 73 3.69 23.27 2.32
C GLU A 73 3.97 23.45 0.82
N ARG A 74 3.82 22.38 0.03
CA ARG A 74 3.97 22.39 -1.43
C ARG A 74 2.74 22.85 -2.19
N SER A 75 1.61 23.05 -1.49
CA SER A 75 0.36 23.47 -2.11
C SER A 75 0.39 24.96 -2.44
N HIS A 76 -0.20 25.31 -3.59
CA HIS A 76 -0.54 26.68 -3.99
C HIS A 76 -1.56 27.39 -3.07
N LEU A 77 -1.94 26.77 -1.96
CA LEU A 77 -2.69 27.43 -0.88
C LEU A 77 -1.77 28.17 0.11
N ASN A 78 -0.46 27.99 0.03
CA ASN A 78 0.54 28.69 0.86
C ASN A 78 1.11 29.97 0.21
N VAL A 79 0.43 30.55 -0.79
CA VAL A 79 0.96 31.66 -1.61
C VAL A 79 0.92 33.03 -0.88
N ASP A 80 0.37 33.09 0.32
CA ASP A 80 0.29 34.34 1.12
C ASP A 80 1.19 34.33 2.37
N GLY A 81 2.40 33.76 2.27
CA GLY A 81 3.47 33.85 3.28
C GLY A 81 4.57 34.82 2.87
#